data_AF-A0A5J4XF92-F1
#
_entry.id   AF-A0A5J4XF92-F1
#
_cell.length_a   1.000
_cell.length_b   1.000
_cell.length_c   1.000
_cell.angle_alpha   90.00
_cell.angle_beta   90.00
_cell.angle_gamma   90.00
#
_symmetry.space_group_name_H-M   'P 1'
#
loop_
_entity.id
_entity.type
_entity.pdbx_description
1 polymer ?
#
loop_
_entity_poly.entity_id
_entity_poly.type
_entity_poly.pdbx_seq_one_letter_code
_entity_poly.pdbx_strand_id
1 'polypeptide(L)'
;MALAPPTAGSLADTHTTQKVTSHLGHHVHSHGTVRSQAAHQCKLEHQLGRTSRASWGSSASYSRQRHSPRQKRGHSAIVYADQDYYSVLGISKNADKQAIKSAYRQKARKFHPDVNKEPGAEDTFKSISNAYEVLSDEQKRLKGGMGGMGGGEAYGSPFDIFEQFFGGQGGGMGGMGGQTGPRRARPIPGEDERYDIQLDFLDAVFGTQKDISVSRLEECGVCTGSGVKAGTTASTCSTCGGQGQVVTVQRTPIGAFQQIATCADCEGTGERATPCNTCGGDGRVRRTKKISLNVPPGVDNGSRLRVRGEGSSGRKGGSQGDLYVFVRVKEHADLRREGLTVHSDVSVSYVDAILGTTVKVTTVDGLVDLKIPGGTQPGTTLVMSKRGVPRLGVANSRGDHQVHVRVEIPTKLSNDERKIIEELREIQAKKPVKKKGFSIF
;
A
#
# COMPACT_ATOMS: atom_id res chain seq x y z
N MET A 1 -16.46 61.94 -51.42
CA MET A 1 -17.65 62.81 -51.55
C MET A 1 -18.83 62.06 -50.93
N ALA A 2 -19.80 62.63 -50.19
CA ALA A 2 -19.94 63.89 -49.45
C ALA A 2 -21.29 63.80 -48.66
N LEU A 3 -21.55 64.43 -47.50
CA LEU A 3 -20.73 65.22 -46.55
C LEU A 3 -21.39 65.15 -45.13
N ALA A 4 -21.01 66.04 -44.19
CA ALA A 4 -21.53 66.20 -42.82
C ALA A 4 -21.54 67.72 -42.45
N PRO A 5 -21.87 68.21 -41.22
CA PRO A 5 -22.47 67.57 -40.02
C PRO A 5 -23.96 67.98 -39.81
N PRO A 6 -24.47 68.92 -38.95
CA PRO A 6 -23.89 69.79 -37.88
C PRO A 6 -24.62 69.81 -36.48
N THR A 7 -23.88 70.18 -35.42
CA THR A 7 -24.28 71.01 -34.22
C THR A 7 -25.47 70.65 -33.28
N ALA A 8 -25.49 70.98 -31.96
CA ALA A 8 -24.48 71.47 -31.00
C ALA A 8 -25.00 71.47 -29.52
N GLY A 9 -24.09 71.76 -28.56
CA GLY A 9 -24.35 72.05 -27.13
C GLY A 9 -24.03 70.89 -26.17
N SER A 10 -23.40 71.04 -25.00
CA SER A 10 -22.75 72.17 -24.26
C SER A 10 -21.75 71.51 -23.28
N LEU A 11 -20.48 71.89 -23.11
CA LEU A 11 -19.93 73.06 -22.38
C LEU A 11 -20.56 73.28 -20.97
N ALA A 12 -19.81 73.41 -19.86
CA ALA A 12 -18.35 73.31 -19.69
C ALA A 12 -17.88 72.96 -18.26
N ASP A 13 -16.60 72.63 -18.20
CA ASP A 13 -15.64 72.35 -17.12
C ASP A 13 -15.77 73.06 -15.75
N THR A 14 -15.18 72.46 -14.72
CA THR A 14 -14.03 73.09 -14.02
C THR A 14 -13.15 72.09 -13.25
N HIS A 15 -11.86 72.43 -13.13
CA HIS A 15 -10.79 71.55 -12.63
C HIS A 15 -10.72 71.40 -11.11
N THR A 16 -10.10 70.31 -10.65
CA THR A 16 -9.06 70.37 -9.59
C THR A 16 -8.02 69.29 -9.84
N THR A 17 -6.73 69.66 -9.80
CA THR A 17 -5.56 68.79 -10.01
C THR A 17 -4.69 68.76 -8.77
N GLN A 18 -4.14 67.60 -8.42
CA GLN A 18 -2.87 67.50 -7.69
C GLN A 18 -2.12 66.19 -7.98
N LYS A 19 -0.79 66.27 -7.89
CA LYS A 19 0.20 65.19 -8.12
C LYS A 19 0.62 64.55 -6.78
N VAL A 20 1.71 63.76 -6.82
CA VAL A 20 2.62 63.32 -5.73
C VAL A 20 2.33 61.90 -5.20
N THR A 21 3.27 60.95 -5.13
CA THR A 21 4.57 60.74 -5.85
C THR A 21 4.91 59.24 -5.82
N SER A 22 5.82 58.80 -6.71
CA SER A 22 6.48 57.50 -6.61
C SER A 22 7.48 57.44 -5.45
N HIS A 23 7.72 56.24 -4.89
CA HIS A 23 8.98 55.92 -4.23
C HIS A 23 9.40 54.46 -4.46
N LEU A 24 10.65 54.28 -4.89
CA LEU A 24 11.37 53.01 -4.91
C LEU A 24 12.08 52.80 -3.57
N GLY A 25 12.32 51.54 -3.20
CA GLY A 25 13.20 51.16 -2.10
C GLY A 25 13.94 49.86 -2.42
N HIS A 26 15.27 49.90 -2.47
CA HIS A 26 16.14 48.75 -2.70
C HIS A 26 17.05 48.48 -1.50
N HIS A 27 17.41 47.19 -1.35
CA HIS A 27 18.47 46.58 -0.53
C HIS A 27 19.31 47.43 0.43
N VAL A 28 19.45 46.91 1.65
CA VAL A 28 20.73 46.85 2.37
C VAL A 28 20.95 45.41 2.86
N HIS A 29 22.17 44.88 2.73
CA HIS A 29 22.62 43.65 3.38
C HIS A 29 23.25 43.97 4.74
N SER A 30 23.12 43.09 5.73
CA SER A 30 24.09 43.02 6.83
C SER A 30 24.28 41.57 7.31
N HIS A 31 25.53 41.19 7.58
CA HIS A 31 25.88 39.92 8.21
C HIS A 31 26.01 40.12 9.73
N GLY A 32 25.56 39.15 10.51
CA GLY A 32 25.64 39.18 11.98
C GLY A 32 25.82 37.78 12.57
N THR A 33 27.06 37.30 12.63
CA THR A 33 27.43 36.01 13.24
C THR A 33 27.89 36.22 14.68
N VAL A 34 27.52 35.33 15.63
CA VAL A 34 28.40 34.74 16.69
C VAL A 34 27.60 34.03 17.82
N ARG A 35 27.98 32.77 18.07
CA ARG A 35 27.92 31.94 19.31
C ARG A 35 26.73 32.05 20.31
N SER A 36 26.03 30.92 20.45
CA SER A 36 25.88 30.18 21.72
C SER A 36 26.03 28.68 21.39
N GLN A 37 26.95 27.91 22.01
CA GLN A 37 26.94 27.37 23.37
C GLN A 37 25.81 26.36 23.65
N ALA A 38 26.08 25.09 23.37
CA ALA A 38 25.49 23.93 24.06
C ALA A 38 26.44 22.73 23.90
N ALA A 39 27.20 22.39 24.94
CA ALA A 39 28.02 21.18 24.98
C ALA A 39 27.36 20.16 25.89
N HIS A 40 27.14 18.94 25.39
CA HIS A 40 26.85 17.79 26.25
C HIS A 40 27.61 16.55 25.77
N GLN A 41 28.73 16.32 26.45
CA GLN A 41 29.50 15.09 26.38
C GLN A 41 28.98 14.19 27.51
N CYS A 42 28.51 12.97 27.20
CA CYS A 42 28.19 11.98 28.20
C CYS A 42 28.81 10.63 27.81
N LYS A 43 29.78 10.19 28.61
CA LYS A 43 30.46 8.90 28.51
C LYS A 43 30.17 8.17 29.82
N LEU A 44 29.53 7.01 29.74
CA LEU A 44 29.31 6.15 30.91
C LEU A 44 29.71 4.72 30.58
N GLU A 45 30.35 4.08 31.55
CA GLU A 45 30.98 2.77 31.45
C GLU A 45 30.17 1.72 32.23
N HIS A 46 30.50 0.44 31.99
CA HIS A 46 30.30 -0.74 32.85
C HIS A 46 29.38 -0.63 34.09
N GLN A 47 28.51 -1.64 34.26
CA GLN A 47 28.81 -2.74 35.20
C GLN A 47 27.92 -3.98 35.04
N LEU A 48 28.31 -5.08 35.71
CA LEU A 48 27.68 -6.40 35.67
C LEU A 48 26.80 -6.63 36.90
N GLY A 49 25.56 -7.11 36.72
CA GLY A 49 24.68 -7.54 37.81
C GLY A 49 24.44 -9.05 37.81
N ARG A 50 24.80 -9.76 38.89
CA ARG A 50 24.83 -11.23 38.94
C ARG A 50 24.23 -11.81 40.23
N THR A 51 22.93 -12.06 40.22
CA THR A 51 22.15 -12.77 41.28
C THR A 51 20.91 -13.41 40.63
N SER A 52 20.29 -14.48 41.14
CA SER A 52 20.56 -15.31 42.34
C SER A 52 20.25 -16.80 42.06
N ARG A 53 20.65 -17.69 42.98
CA ARG A 53 20.16 -19.09 43.04
C ARG A 53 18.90 -19.16 43.92
N ALA A 54 17.94 -20.00 43.53
CA ALA A 54 17.13 -20.77 44.47
C ALA A 54 16.68 -22.08 43.81
N SER A 55 16.80 -23.19 44.53
CA SER A 55 16.30 -24.52 44.15
C SER A 55 16.00 -25.31 45.41
N TRP A 56 14.97 -26.14 45.39
CA TRP A 56 14.76 -27.46 46.02
C TRP A 56 13.49 -28.02 45.30
N GLY A 57 13.25 -29.31 45.04
CA GLY A 57 13.62 -30.54 45.77
C GLY A 57 12.42 -30.99 46.61
N SER A 58 11.93 -32.25 46.62
CA SER A 58 12.28 -33.52 45.93
C SER A 58 10.98 -34.42 45.95
N SER A 59 10.87 -35.73 45.70
CA SER A 59 11.82 -36.87 45.59
C SER A 59 11.21 -38.10 44.88
N ALA A 60 12.04 -38.85 44.12
CA ALA A 60 12.04 -40.33 44.04
C ALA A 60 10.82 -41.09 43.41
N SER A 61 10.88 -42.38 43.03
CA SER A 61 11.87 -43.44 43.33
C SER A 61 12.14 -44.44 42.19
N TYR A 62 13.43 -44.75 41.99
CA TYR A 62 14.05 -46.07 41.73
C TYR A 62 13.28 -47.20 41.00
N SER A 63 13.95 -47.75 39.97
CA SER A 63 14.49 -49.12 40.02
C SER A 63 15.83 -49.21 39.26
N ARG A 64 16.59 -50.31 39.42
CA ARG A 64 17.90 -50.53 38.78
C ARG A 64 17.92 -51.87 38.06
N GLN A 65 18.72 -51.97 36.99
CA GLN A 65 19.85 -52.91 36.95
C GLN A 65 20.87 -52.53 35.86
N ARG A 66 22.05 -53.20 35.87
CA ARG A 66 23.19 -52.97 34.96
C ARG A 66 23.50 -54.29 34.24
N HIS A 67 24.15 -54.25 33.07
CA HIS A 67 25.48 -54.84 32.85
C HIS A 67 26.00 -54.67 31.41
N SER A 68 27.18 -54.05 31.32
CA SER A 68 28.34 -54.17 30.38
C SER A 68 28.22 -54.68 28.92
N PRO A 69 29.21 -54.34 28.05
CA PRO A 69 28.99 -54.22 26.61
C PRO A 69 29.60 -55.35 25.76
N ARG A 70 29.24 -55.38 24.48
CA ARG A 70 30.02 -56.10 23.44
C ARG A 70 29.91 -55.42 22.07
N GLN A 71 31.06 -55.06 21.50
CA GLN A 71 31.18 -54.86 20.05
C GLN A 71 31.17 -56.23 19.35
N LYS A 72 30.50 -56.34 18.20
CA LYS A 72 31.15 -56.63 16.89
C LYS A 72 30.15 -56.74 15.74
N ARG A 73 30.54 -56.13 14.61
CA ARG A 73 30.33 -56.51 13.19
C ARG A 73 29.11 -57.37 12.82
N GLY A 74 28.39 -56.88 11.79
CA GLY A 74 28.02 -57.73 10.66
C GLY A 74 26.51 -57.90 10.41
N HIS A 75 25.92 -56.94 9.70
CA HIS A 75 24.74 -57.20 8.89
C HIS A 75 25.09 -57.05 7.42
N SER A 76 24.62 -58.00 6.60
CA SER A 76 24.97 -58.15 5.20
C SER A 76 24.40 -57.02 4.34
N ALA A 77 25.21 -56.51 3.41
CA ALA A 77 24.70 -55.73 2.30
C ALA A 77 23.79 -56.62 1.43
N ILE A 78 22.48 -56.45 1.54
CA ILE A 78 21.53 -57.02 0.58
C ILE A 78 21.60 -56.14 -0.66
N VAL A 79 22.39 -56.58 -1.65
CA VAL A 79 22.43 -55.96 -2.97
C VAL A 79 21.11 -56.29 -3.65
N TYR A 80 20.17 -55.35 -3.63
CA TYR A 80 18.99 -55.43 -4.49
C TYR A 80 19.43 -55.23 -5.93
N ALA A 81 19.13 -56.23 -6.77
CA ALA A 81 19.35 -56.15 -8.20
C ALA A 81 18.51 -55.02 -8.83
N ASP A 82 19.01 -54.51 -9.95
CA ASP A 82 18.48 -53.39 -10.73
C ASP A 82 16.95 -53.40 -10.84
N GLN A 83 16.28 -52.40 -10.23
CA GLN A 83 14.81 -52.35 -10.21
C GLN A 83 14.30 -51.84 -11.55
N ASP A 84 13.59 -52.70 -12.28
CA ASP A 84 12.94 -52.37 -13.54
C ASP A 84 12.03 -51.13 -13.39
N TYR A 85 12.50 -49.97 -13.85
CA TYR A 85 11.86 -48.67 -13.64
C TYR A 85 10.39 -48.62 -14.11
N TYR A 86 10.03 -49.43 -15.11
CA TYR A 86 8.65 -49.55 -15.58
C TYR A 86 7.76 -50.25 -14.55
N SER A 87 8.28 -51.24 -13.82
CA SER A 87 7.57 -51.89 -12.70
C SER A 87 7.39 -50.94 -11.50
N VAL A 88 8.39 -50.11 -11.20
CA VAL A 88 8.35 -49.10 -10.13
C VAL A 88 7.26 -48.05 -10.42
N LEU A 89 7.18 -47.56 -11.66
CA LEU A 89 6.06 -46.70 -12.09
C LEU A 89 4.74 -47.47 -12.30
N GLY A 90 4.78 -48.79 -12.50
CA GLY A 90 3.60 -49.66 -12.63
C GLY A 90 2.97 -49.60 -14.03
N ILE A 91 3.80 -49.57 -15.06
CA ILE A 91 3.45 -49.31 -16.46
C ILE A 91 4.11 -50.33 -17.39
N SER A 92 3.60 -50.48 -18.61
CA SER A 92 4.25 -51.30 -19.64
C SER A 92 5.56 -50.67 -20.13
N LYS A 93 6.52 -51.49 -20.56
CA LYS A 93 7.76 -51.02 -21.20
C LYS A 93 7.51 -50.23 -22.49
N ASN A 94 6.38 -50.48 -23.14
CA ASN A 94 5.92 -49.79 -24.34
C ASN A 94 5.08 -48.53 -24.04
N ALA A 95 4.98 -48.10 -22.77
CA ALA A 95 4.22 -46.91 -22.39
C ALA A 95 4.77 -45.63 -23.05
N ASP A 96 3.87 -44.73 -23.44
CA ASP A 96 4.22 -43.45 -24.03
C ASP A 96 4.64 -42.42 -22.96
N LYS A 97 5.16 -41.26 -23.39
CA LYS A 97 5.61 -40.20 -22.49
C LYS A 97 4.47 -39.62 -21.64
N GLN A 98 3.22 -39.65 -22.12
CA GLN A 98 2.06 -39.17 -21.35
C GLN A 98 1.66 -40.16 -20.26
N ALA A 99 1.61 -41.47 -20.54
CA ALA A 99 1.35 -42.50 -19.53
C ALA A 99 2.42 -42.50 -18.42
N ILE A 100 3.71 -42.40 -18.76
CA ILE A 100 4.82 -42.27 -17.80
C ILE A 100 4.59 -41.08 -16.86
N LYS A 101 4.29 -39.90 -17.42
CA LYS A 101 4.04 -38.67 -16.67
C LYS A 101 2.75 -38.70 -15.84
N SER A 102 1.73 -39.44 -16.28
CA SER A 102 0.48 -39.66 -15.55
C SER A 102 0.70 -40.58 -14.35
N ALA A 103 1.33 -41.74 -14.55
CA ALA A 103 1.63 -42.72 -13.50
C ALA A 103 2.52 -42.12 -12.41
N TYR A 104 3.57 -41.38 -12.80
CA TYR A 104 4.40 -40.64 -11.85
C TYR A 104 3.58 -39.65 -11.00
N ARG A 105 2.73 -38.82 -11.63
CA ARG A 105 1.87 -37.85 -10.91
C ARG A 105 0.89 -38.50 -9.94
N GLN A 106 0.35 -39.68 -10.27
CA GLN A 106 -0.54 -40.42 -9.38
C GLN A 106 0.21 -41.01 -8.18
N LYS A 107 1.37 -41.65 -8.42
CA LYS A 107 2.18 -42.26 -7.36
C LYS A 107 2.85 -41.21 -6.47
N ALA A 108 3.40 -40.14 -7.02
CA ALA A 108 4.00 -39.04 -6.26
C ALA A 108 3.01 -38.35 -5.30
N ARG A 109 1.71 -38.27 -5.65
CA ARG A 109 0.66 -37.79 -4.75
C ARG A 109 0.32 -38.79 -3.64
N LYS A 110 0.38 -40.10 -3.92
CA LYS A 110 0.05 -41.18 -2.96
C LYS A 110 1.16 -41.42 -1.93
N PHE A 111 2.42 -41.18 -2.31
CA PHE A 111 3.61 -41.41 -1.48
C PHE A 111 4.36 -40.11 -1.11
N HIS A 112 3.70 -38.95 -1.19
CA HIS A 112 4.28 -37.69 -0.73
C HIS A 112 4.47 -37.72 0.80
N PRO A 113 5.63 -37.33 1.36
CA PRO A 113 5.90 -37.45 2.80
C PRO A 113 4.94 -36.66 3.70
N ASP A 114 4.37 -35.54 3.20
CA ASP A 114 3.35 -34.79 3.93
C ASP A 114 1.98 -35.50 3.99
N VAL A 115 1.70 -36.35 2.99
CA VAL A 115 0.39 -36.98 2.75
C VAL A 115 0.36 -38.43 3.26
N ASN A 116 1.46 -39.16 3.11
CA ASN A 116 1.63 -40.51 3.66
C ASN A 116 2.85 -40.56 4.58
N LYS A 117 2.62 -41.01 5.82
CA LYS A 117 3.61 -41.09 6.91
C LYS A 117 3.92 -42.53 7.33
N GLU A 118 3.58 -43.51 6.48
CA GLU A 118 3.95 -44.91 6.67
C GLU A 118 5.48 -45.12 6.57
N PRO A 119 6.08 -45.98 7.42
CA PRO A 119 7.51 -46.27 7.35
C PRO A 119 7.85 -46.95 6.01
N GLY A 120 8.70 -46.29 5.21
CA GLY A 120 9.06 -46.73 3.85
C GLY A 120 8.35 -45.96 2.70
N ALA A 121 7.41 -45.07 3.01
CA ALA A 121 6.80 -44.18 2.00
C ALA A 121 7.86 -43.28 1.32
N GLU A 122 8.83 -42.77 2.10
CA GLU A 122 9.92 -41.93 1.59
C GLU A 122 10.84 -42.67 0.60
N ASP A 123 11.20 -43.92 0.89
CA ASP A 123 12.11 -44.69 0.03
C ASP A 123 11.42 -45.19 -1.25
N THR A 124 10.13 -45.54 -1.17
CA THR A 124 9.35 -45.80 -2.39
C THR A 124 9.19 -44.54 -3.24
N PHE A 125 9.01 -43.36 -2.62
CA PHE A 125 9.00 -42.07 -3.33
C PHE A 125 10.33 -41.74 -4.02
N LYS A 126 11.48 -42.04 -3.39
CA LYS A 126 12.82 -41.92 -4.02
C LYS A 126 12.91 -42.81 -5.28
N SER A 127 12.53 -44.09 -5.19
CA SER A 127 12.53 -45.00 -6.34
C SER A 127 11.58 -44.55 -7.45
N ILE A 128 10.38 -44.09 -7.11
CA ILE A 128 9.41 -43.52 -8.07
C ILE A 128 9.97 -42.30 -8.80
N SER A 129 10.74 -41.46 -8.10
CA SER A 129 11.35 -40.24 -8.67
C SER A 129 12.51 -40.57 -9.61
N ASN A 130 13.42 -41.47 -9.20
CA ASN A 130 14.52 -41.96 -10.04
C ASN A 130 13.97 -42.64 -11.32
N ALA A 131 12.95 -43.49 -11.18
CA ALA A 131 12.28 -44.13 -12.32
C ALA A 131 11.67 -43.13 -13.31
N TYR A 132 11.15 -41.99 -12.83
CA TYR A 132 10.67 -40.94 -13.72
C TYR A 132 11.81 -40.14 -14.38
N GLU A 133 12.93 -39.90 -13.69
CA GLU A 133 14.10 -39.23 -14.30
C GLU A 133 14.67 -40.03 -15.49
N VAL A 134 14.87 -41.33 -15.31
CA VAL A 134 15.42 -42.22 -16.35
C VAL A 134 14.45 -42.42 -17.52
N LEU A 135 13.13 -42.45 -17.26
CA LEU A 135 12.11 -42.75 -18.29
C LEU A 135 11.49 -41.50 -18.96
N SER A 136 11.66 -40.30 -18.41
CA SER A 136 11.13 -39.06 -19.01
C SER A 136 12.03 -38.48 -20.10
N ASP A 137 13.35 -38.69 -20.02
CA ASP A 137 14.31 -38.37 -21.06
C ASP A 137 14.44 -39.54 -22.05
N GLU A 138 14.25 -39.26 -23.34
CA GLU A 138 14.28 -40.26 -24.41
C GLU A 138 15.67 -40.86 -24.66
N GLN A 139 16.74 -40.07 -24.46
CA GLN A 139 18.13 -40.53 -24.56
C GLN A 139 18.53 -41.38 -23.36
N LYS A 140 18.06 -41.06 -22.15
CA LYS A 140 18.26 -41.92 -20.96
C LYS A 140 17.47 -43.23 -21.08
N ARG A 141 16.21 -43.16 -21.52
CA ARG A 141 15.33 -44.32 -21.74
C ARG A 141 15.90 -45.30 -22.78
N LEU A 142 16.44 -44.80 -23.89
CA LEU A 142 17.04 -45.63 -24.95
C LEU A 142 18.36 -46.29 -24.54
N LYS A 143 19.11 -45.70 -23.59
CA LYS A 143 20.39 -46.23 -23.08
C LYS A 143 20.25 -47.15 -21.86
N GLY A 144 19.01 -47.46 -21.44
CA GLY A 144 18.75 -48.46 -20.39
C GLY A 144 19.41 -48.17 -19.05
N GLY A 145 19.52 -46.89 -18.65
CA GLY A 145 20.12 -46.47 -17.37
C GLY A 145 21.65 -46.57 -17.28
N MET A 146 22.32 -47.22 -18.23
CA MET A 146 23.76 -47.52 -18.14
C MET A 146 24.63 -46.39 -18.70
N GLY A 147 24.79 -45.28 -17.94
CA GLY A 147 25.67 -44.19 -18.37
C GLY A 147 25.68 -42.95 -17.47
N GLY A 148 26.30 -43.03 -16.29
CA GLY A 148 26.38 -41.90 -15.36
C GLY A 148 27.39 -42.01 -14.20
N MET A 149 28.36 -42.93 -14.26
CA MET A 149 29.30 -43.15 -13.14
C MET A 149 30.53 -42.23 -13.25
N GLY A 150 30.35 -40.96 -12.88
CA GLY A 150 31.42 -39.96 -12.73
C GLY A 150 31.32 -39.28 -11.37
N GLY A 151 32.35 -39.40 -10.54
CA GLY A 151 32.30 -39.02 -9.13
C GLY A 151 32.32 -37.52 -8.85
N GLY A 152 31.66 -37.11 -7.77
CA GLY A 152 31.65 -35.76 -7.23
C GLY A 152 30.86 -35.71 -5.93
N GLU A 153 31.55 -35.78 -4.79
CA GLU A 153 30.91 -35.80 -3.47
C GLU A 153 30.34 -34.41 -3.12
N ALA A 154 29.02 -34.27 -3.17
CA ALA A 154 28.30 -33.08 -2.75
C ALA A 154 27.11 -33.47 -1.86
N TYR A 155 27.30 -33.38 -0.54
CA TYR A 155 26.22 -33.52 0.44
C TYR A 155 25.34 -32.26 0.46
N GLY A 156 24.53 -32.08 -0.58
CA GLY A 156 23.41 -31.12 -0.61
C GLY A 156 22.07 -31.85 -0.39
N SER A 157 21.04 -31.14 0.06
CA SER A 157 19.72 -31.75 0.20
C SER A 157 19.09 -31.97 -1.18
N PRO A 158 18.40 -33.10 -1.45
CA PRO A 158 17.61 -33.27 -2.66
C PRO A 158 16.55 -32.18 -2.85
N PHE A 159 16.14 -31.49 -1.77
CA PHE A 159 15.28 -30.31 -1.85
C PHE A 159 15.96 -29.08 -2.46
N ASP A 160 17.26 -28.85 -2.24
CA ASP A 160 17.97 -27.68 -2.77
C ASP A 160 18.00 -27.73 -4.32
N ILE A 161 18.26 -28.92 -4.87
CA ILE A 161 18.24 -29.20 -6.31
C ILE A 161 16.82 -29.03 -6.87
N PHE A 162 15.79 -29.38 -6.09
CA PHE A 162 14.40 -29.20 -6.48
C PHE A 162 13.95 -27.73 -6.44
N GLU A 163 14.35 -26.93 -5.46
CA GLU A 163 14.09 -25.48 -5.46
C GLU A 163 14.81 -24.79 -6.63
N GLN A 164 16.07 -25.14 -6.89
CA GLN A 164 16.85 -24.55 -7.98
C GLN A 164 16.29 -24.87 -9.38
N PHE A 165 15.51 -25.95 -9.53
CA PHE A 165 14.92 -26.36 -10.82
C PHE A 165 13.40 -26.14 -10.94
N PHE A 166 12.64 -26.12 -9.83
CA PHE A 166 11.18 -25.98 -9.81
C PHE A 166 10.63 -24.88 -8.88
N GLY A 167 11.41 -24.37 -7.91
CA GLY A 167 10.94 -23.34 -6.95
C GLY A 167 11.07 -21.90 -7.46
N GLY A 168 12.01 -21.63 -8.37
CA GLY A 168 12.35 -20.27 -8.80
C GLY A 168 11.45 -19.67 -9.89
N GLN A 169 10.37 -18.98 -9.53
CA GLN A 169 9.70 -18.01 -10.42
C GLN A 169 10.55 -16.71 -10.57
N GLY A 170 11.84 -16.85 -10.89
CA GLY A 170 12.83 -15.80 -10.62
C GLY A 170 14.19 -15.89 -11.32
N GLY A 171 14.37 -16.75 -12.33
CA GLY A 171 15.49 -16.66 -13.29
C GLY A 171 16.85 -17.24 -12.87
N GLY A 172 17.40 -18.12 -13.71
CA GLY A 172 18.77 -18.60 -13.58
C GLY A 172 19.07 -19.83 -14.45
N MET A 173 20.09 -19.72 -15.30
CA MET A 173 20.91 -20.85 -15.81
C MET A 173 20.18 -22.10 -16.37
N GLY A 174 19.69 -22.05 -17.62
CA GLY A 174 19.09 -23.23 -18.28
C GLY A 174 18.58 -23.03 -19.70
N GLY A 175 19.35 -22.43 -20.61
CA GLY A 175 18.84 -22.00 -21.91
C GLY A 175 19.88 -21.78 -23.02
N MET A 176 20.67 -22.81 -23.33
CA MET A 176 21.63 -22.79 -24.44
C MET A 176 20.87 -22.72 -25.78
N GLY A 177 20.89 -21.55 -26.43
CA GLY A 177 20.10 -21.25 -27.63
C GLY A 177 19.21 -19.99 -27.53
N GLY A 178 19.19 -19.30 -26.38
CA GLY A 178 18.50 -18.02 -26.22
C GLY A 178 19.07 -16.91 -27.11
N GLN A 179 18.45 -16.68 -28.27
CA GLN A 179 18.87 -15.69 -29.26
C GLN A 179 18.75 -14.25 -28.70
N THR A 180 19.87 -13.68 -28.24
CA THR A 180 19.94 -12.33 -27.67
C THR A 180 19.85 -11.24 -28.74
N GLY A 181 18.69 -11.13 -29.37
CA GLY A 181 18.35 -9.97 -30.19
C GLY A 181 18.37 -8.67 -29.37
N PRO A 182 18.59 -7.49 -30.00
CA PRO A 182 18.67 -6.23 -29.28
C PRO A 182 17.43 -6.00 -28.42
N ARG A 183 17.64 -5.68 -27.13
CA ARG A 183 16.57 -5.30 -26.21
C ARG A 183 16.08 -3.89 -26.57
N ARG A 184 15.32 -3.78 -27.68
CA ARG A 184 14.58 -2.57 -28.06
C ARG A 184 13.93 -1.98 -26.82
N ALA A 185 14.19 -0.70 -26.57
CA ALA A 185 13.79 -0.05 -25.32
C ALA A 185 12.27 -0.15 -25.16
N ARG A 186 11.83 -0.99 -24.22
CA ARG A 186 10.41 -1.29 -24.01
C ARG A 186 9.67 -0.03 -23.55
N PRO A 187 8.38 0.11 -23.87
CA PRO A 187 7.51 1.10 -23.24
C PRO A 187 7.58 0.95 -21.71
N ILE A 188 7.85 2.05 -21.01
CA ILE A 188 7.90 2.09 -19.55
C ILE A 188 6.65 2.82 -19.07
N PRO A 189 5.76 2.20 -18.28
CA PRO A 189 4.55 2.87 -17.79
C PRO A 189 4.92 4.10 -16.96
N GLY A 190 4.03 5.08 -16.95
CA GLY A 190 4.17 6.31 -16.20
C GLY A 190 4.03 6.08 -14.70
N GLU A 191 4.57 7.03 -13.94
CA GLU A 191 4.53 7.01 -12.48
C GLU A 191 3.12 7.44 -11.99
N ASP A 192 2.60 6.72 -10.99
CA ASP A 192 1.34 7.07 -10.32
C ASP A 192 1.53 8.34 -9.48
N GLU A 193 0.62 9.31 -9.65
CA GLU A 193 0.66 10.57 -8.92
C GLU A 193 -0.14 10.48 -7.62
N ARG A 194 0.32 11.16 -6.58
CA ARG A 194 -0.39 11.30 -5.29
C ARG A 194 -0.84 12.73 -5.06
N TYR A 195 -2.10 12.91 -4.67
CA TYR A 195 -2.65 14.20 -4.27
C TYR A 195 -3.44 14.07 -2.96
N ASP A 196 -3.09 14.84 -1.93
CA ASP A 196 -3.86 14.88 -0.68
C ASP A 196 -4.87 16.02 -0.76
N ILE A 197 -6.18 15.71 -0.84
CA ILE A 197 -7.25 16.71 -0.86
C ILE A 197 -7.80 16.92 0.54
N GLN A 198 -8.02 18.17 0.93
CA GLN A 198 -8.74 18.51 2.16
C GLN A 198 -10.21 18.84 1.83
N LEU A 199 -11.13 18.19 2.55
CA LEU A 199 -12.58 18.43 2.47
C LEU A 199 -13.11 18.87 3.83
N ASP A 200 -14.12 19.74 3.84
CA ASP A 200 -14.89 20.03 5.05
C ASP A 200 -15.87 18.87 5.35
N PHE A 201 -16.33 18.77 6.59
CA PHE A 201 -17.14 17.64 7.03
C PHE A 201 -18.43 17.42 6.20
N LEU A 202 -19.13 18.50 5.85
CA LEU A 202 -20.37 18.43 5.08
C LEU A 202 -20.15 17.98 3.63
N ASP A 203 -19.06 18.42 2.98
CA ASP A 203 -18.65 17.95 1.64
C ASP A 203 -18.44 16.42 1.63
N ALA A 204 -17.82 15.88 2.68
CA ALA A 204 -17.56 14.45 2.80
C ALA A 204 -18.84 13.63 3.04
N VAL A 205 -19.86 14.22 3.67
CA VAL A 205 -21.17 13.60 3.91
C VAL A 205 -22.02 13.59 2.63
N PHE A 206 -22.20 14.73 1.98
CA PHE A 206 -23.08 14.85 0.80
C PHE A 206 -22.43 14.46 -0.52
N GLY A 207 -21.10 14.41 -0.58
CA GLY A 207 -20.36 14.34 -1.84
C GLY A 207 -20.27 15.72 -2.49
N THR A 208 -19.24 15.92 -3.30
CA THR A 208 -18.94 17.23 -3.89
C THR A 208 -18.10 17.08 -5.15
N GLN A 209 -18.25 17.99 -6.10
CA GLN A 209 -17.39 18.07 -7.28
C GLN A 209 -16.36 19.18 -7.06
N LYS A 210 -15.07 18.82 -7.01
CA LYS A 210 -13.97 19.77 -6.83
C LYS A 210 -12.91 19.64 -7.92
N ASP A 211 -12.53 20.77 -8.49
CA ASP A 211 -11.44 20.84 -9.45
C ASP A 211 -10.10 20.90 -8.72
N ILE A 212 -9.25 19.89 -8.94
CA ILE A 212 -7.88 19.82 -8.40
C ILE A 212 -6.85 20.17 -9.47
N SER A 213 -5.78 20.89 -9.09
CA SER A 213 -4.65 21.18 -9.98
C SER A 213 -3.46 20.28 -9.67
N VAL A 214 -3.08 19.40 -10.60
CA VAL A 214 -1.99 18.42 -10.44
C VAL A 214 -0.85 18.74 -11.41
N SER A 215 0.40 18.76 -10.93
CA SER A 215 1.60 19.08 -11.72
C SER A 215 2.45 17.84 -11.99
N ARG A 216 2.24 17.25 -13.17
CA ARG A 216 2.75 15.94 -13.59
C ARG A 216 3.57 16.05 -14.87
N LEU A 217 4.21 14.96 -15.29
CA LEU A 217 4.79 14.83 -16.63
C LEU A 217 3.70 14.43 -17.62
N GLU A 218 3.47 15.24 -18.64
CA GLU A 218 2.59 14.91 -19.77
C GLU A 218 3.42 14.68 -21.03
N GLU A 219 2.84 14.02 -22.04
CA GLU A 219 3.50 13.78 -23.31
C GLU A 219 3.91 15.10 -24.01
N CYS A 220 5.14 15.16 -24.54
CA CYS A 220 5.63 16.34 -25.22
C CYS A 220 5.04 16.45 -26.63
N GLY A 221 3.91 17.17 -26.76
CA GLY A 221 3.18 17.37 -28.03
C GLY A 221 3.94 18.03 -29.19
N VAL A 222 5.22 18.39 -29.02
CA VAL A 222 6.14 18.78 -30.12
C VAL A 222 6.79 17.55 -30.77
N CYS A 223 6.94 16.44 -30.05
CA CYS A 223 7.61 15.22 -30.51
C CYS A 223 6.79 13.94 -30.32
N THR A 224 5.56 14.04 -29.79
CA THR A 224 4.61 12.92 -29.58
C THR A 224 5.29 11.73 -28.91
N GLY A 225 5.83 11.96 -27.71
CA GLY A 225 6.48 10.95 -26.87
C GLY A 225 7.84 10.42 -27.35
N SER A 226 8.27 10.72 -28.58
CA SER A 226 9.49 10.15 -29.19
C SER A 226 10.80 10.69 -28.59
N GLY A 227 10.79 11.90 -28.03
CA GLY A 227 11.99 12.61 -27.58
C GLY A 227 12.83 13.22 -28.69
N VAL A 228 12.52 12.96 -29.97
CA VAL A 228 13.26 13.42 -31.15
C VAL A 228 12.79 14.80 -31.61
N LYS A 229 13.67 15.62 -32.17
CA LYS A 229 13.31 16.90 -32.79
C LYS A 229 12.32 16.68 -33.94
N ALA A 230 11.21 17.42 -33.91
CA ALA A 230 10.16 17.35 -34.93
C ALA A 230 10.71 17.47 -36.36
N GLY A 231 10.23 16.61 -37.26
CA GLY A 231 10.70 16.53 -38.65
C GLY A 231 12.04 15.80 -38.86
N THR A 232 12.69 15.29 -37.80
CA THR A 232 13.87 14.42 -37.93
C THR A 232 13.55 13.00 -37.45
N THR A 233 14.13 12.00 -38.10
CA THR A 233 14.03 10.59 -37.72
C THR A 233 15.22 10.17 -36.86
N ALA A 234 15.03 9.11 -36.09
CA ALA A 234 16.15 8.45 -35.41
C ALA A 234 17.00 7.67 -36.42
N SER A 235 18.31 7.74 -36.27
CA SER A 235 19.29 7.05 -37.13
C SER A 235 19.99 5.93 -36.37
N THR A 236 20.34 4.83 -37.04
CA THR A 236 21.05 3.72 -36.40
C THR A 236 22.39 4.20 -35.83
N CYS A 237 22.65 3.96 -34.54
CA CYS A 237 23.92 4.33 -33.93
C CYS A 237 25.06 3.52 -34.55
N SER A 238 26.03 4.21 -35.16
CA SER A 238 27.19 3.61 -35.84
C SER A 238 28.08 2.80 -34.91
N THR A 239 28.42 3.35 -33.73
CA THR A 239 29.35 2.73 -32.77
C THR A 239 28.93 1.35 -32.28
N CYS A 240 27.62 1.09 -32.17
CA CYS A 240 27.08 -0.22 -31.78
C CYS A 240 26.29 -0.92 -32.88
N GLY A 241 26.27 -0.41 -34.12
CA GLY A 241 25.48 -0.97 -35.23
C GLY A 241 24.01 -1.24 -34.89
N GLY A 242 23.36 -0.36 -34.13
CA GLY A 242 21.97 -0.54 -33.68
C GLY A 242 21.75 -1.42 -32.43
N GLN A 243 22.79 -2.04 -31.87
CA GLN A 243 22.65 -3.03 -30.78
C GLN A 243 22.47 -2.40 -29.38
N GLY A 244 22.74 -1.10 -29.22
CA GLY A 244 22.68 -0.37 -27.94
C GLY A 244 23.81 -0.69 -26.95
N GLN A 245 24.56 -1.76 -27.18
CA GLN A 245 25.66 -2.23 -26.33
C GLN A 245 26.93 -2.40 -27.15
N VAL A 246 28.08 -2.28 -26.51
CA VAL A 246 29.41 -2.50 -27.11
C VAL A 246 30.15 -3.55 -26.30
N VAL A 247 30.79 -4.50 -27.00
CA VAL A 247 31.56 -5.58 -26.38
C VAL A 247 33.04 -5.19 -26.38
N THR A 248 33.57 -4.80 -25.22
CA THR A 248 34.99 -4.49 -25.06
C THR A 248 35.74 -5.75 -24.67
N VAL A 249 36.64 -6.21 -25.54
CA VAL A 249 37.49 -7.39 -25.28
C VAL A 249 38.82 -6.93 -24.69
N GLN A 250 39.09 -7.28 -23.43
CA GLN A 250 40.39 -7.06 -22.80
C GLN A 250 41.20 -8.36 -22.79
N ARG A 251 42.42 -8.31 -23.33
CA ARG A 251 43.35 -9.44 -23.31
C ARG A 251 44.11 -9.44 -21.99
N THR A 252 43.92 -10.48 -21.19
CA THR A 252 44.67 -10.73 -19.95
C THR A 252 45.65 -11.90 -20.16
N PRO A 253 46.67 -12.09 -19.30
CA PRO A 253 47.56 -13.24 -19.39
C PRO A 253 46.88 -14.61 -19.26
N ILE A 254 45.65 -14.64 -18.72
CA ILE A 254 44.85 -15.86 -18.49
C ILE A 254 43.85 -16.09 -19.64
N GLY A 255 43.65 -15.11 -20.54
CA GLY A 255 42.75 -15.21 -21.69
C GLY A 255 42.09 -13.88 -22.07
N ALA A 256 41.26 -13.90 -23.11
CA ALA A 256 40.46 -12.76 -23.53
C ALA A 256 39.16 -12.66 -22.70
N PHE A 257 39.08 -11.66 -21.81
CA PHE A 257 37.86 -11.36 -21.07
C PHE A 257 36.98 -10.40 -21.89
N GLN A 258 35.69 -10.71 -22.00
CA GLN A 258 34.72 -9.87 -22.70
C GLN A 258 33.79 -9.19 -21.70
N GLN A 259 33.77 -7.86 -21.70
CA GLN A 259 32.82 -7.07 -20.92
C GLN A 259 31.83 -6.36 -21.85
N ILE A 260 30.54 -6.42 -21.51
CA ILE A 260 29.46 -5.79 -22.26
C ILE A 260 29.12 -4.47 -21.57
N ALA A 261 29.34 -3.35 -22.25
CA ALA A 261 28.98 -2.02 -21.78
C ALA A 261 27.78 -1.47 -22.57
N THR A 262 27.01 -0.55 -21.96
CA THR A 262 26.08 0.28 -22.71
C THR A 262 26.85 1.20 -23.66
N CYS A 263 26.35 1.35 -24.89
CA CYS A 263 27.00 2.21 -25.89
C CYS A 263 26.86 3.68 -25.47
N ALA A 264 27.97 4.34 -25.13
CA ALA A 264 27.97 5.75 -24.71
C ALA A 264 27.39 6.69 -25.78
N ASP A 265 27.57 6.36 -27.07
CA ASP A 265 27.08 7.18 -28.19
C ASP A 265 25.54 7.22 -28.35
N CYS A 266 24.81 6.29 -27.72
CA CYS A 266 23.34 6.24 -27.78
C CYS A 266 22.66 5.81 -26.47
N GLU A 267 23.38 5.80 -25.34
CA GLU A 267 22.87 5.48 -24.00
C GLU A 267 22.03 4.18 -23.89
N GLY A 268 22.29 3.20 -24.76
CA GLY A 268 21.54 1.95 -24.80
C GLY A 268 20.28 1.92 -25.68
N THR A 269 19.95 2.99 -26.41
CA THR A 269 18.80 2.98 -27.34
C THR A 269 19.07 2.15 -28.60
N GLY A 270 20.31 2.12 -29.07
CA GLY A 270 20.70 1.64 -30.40
C GLY A 270 20.56 2.71 -31.50
N GLU A 271 19.93 3.85 -31.22
CA GLU A 271 19.57 4.88 -32.19
C GLU A 271 20.03 6.28 -31.73
N ARG A 272 20.67 7.02 -32.63
CA ARG A 272 21.11 8.41 -32.44
C ARG A 272 20.13 9.34 -33.16
N ALA A 273 19.62 10.32 -32.42
CA ALA A 273 18.67 11.31 -32.92
C ALA A 273 18.96 12.67 -32.29
N THR A 274 18.59 13.76 -32.96
CA THR A 274 18.67 15.11 -32.38
C THR A 274 17.58 15.24 -31.30
N PRO A 275 17.91 15.56 -30.04
CA PRO A 275 16.90 15.66 -28.98
C PRO A 275 15.91 16.81 -29.25
N CYS A 276 14.67 16.63 -28.82
CA CYS A 276 13.65 17.66 -28.90
C CYS A 276 13.93 18.80 -27.90
N ASN A 277 14.10 20.02 -28.42
CA ASN A 277 14.36 21.23 -27.63
C ASN A 277 13.42 21.45 -26.44
N THR A 278 12.18 20.96 -26.50
CA THR A 278 11.14 21.21 -25.47
C THR A 278 11.17 20.20 -24.31
N CYS A 279 11.69 18.98 -24.51
CA CYS A 279 11.75 17.94 -23.48
C CYS A 279 13.17 17.38 -23.23
N GLY A 280 14.20 17.93 -23.88
CA GLY A 280 15.60 17.50 -23.71
C GLY A 280 15.91 16.07 -24.16
N GLY A 281 14.93 15.34 -24.72
CA GLY A 281 15.05 13.92 -25.07
C GLY A 281 14.17 12.96 -24.25
N ASP A 282 13.58 13.38 -23.11
CA ASP A 282 12.75 12.48 -22.28
C ASP A 282 11.37 12.15 -22.91
N GLY A 283 10.96 12.89 -23.94
CA GLY A 283 9.68 12.73 -24.61
C GLY A 283 8.48 13.31 -23.85
N ARG A 284 8.69 13.85 -22.64
CA ARG A 284 7.66 14.35 -21.73
C ARG A 284 7.99 15.75 -21.21
N VAL A 285 6.98 16.49 -20.76
CA VAL A 285 7.10 17.87 -20.26
C VAL A 285 6.24 18.04 -18.99
N ARG A 286 6.74 18.79 -18.00
CA ARG A 286 5.94 19.05 -16.80
C ARG A 286 4.82 20.05 -17.11
N ARG A 287 3.57 19.68 -16.81
CA ARG A 287 2.38 20.51 -17.01
C ARG A 287 1.47 20.41 -15.80
N THR A 288 0.77 21.51 -15.50
CA THR A 288 -0.24 21.57 -14.45
C THR A 288 -1.62 21.51 -15.09
N LYS A 289 -2.31 20.37 -14.93
CA LYS A 289 -3.66 20.15 -15.45
C LYS A 289 -4.69 20.38 -14.33
N LYS A 290 -5.82 21.01 -14.66
CA LYS A 290 -7.03 20.99 -13.82
C LYS A 290 -7.84 19.73 -14.14
N ILE A 291 -8.19 18.96 -13.12
CA ILE A 291 -8.94 17.71 -13.22
C ILE A 291 -10.16 17.84 -12.32
N SER A 292 -11.36 17.65 -12.86
CA SER A 292 -12.59 17.70 -12.07
C SER A 292 -12.82 16.37 -11.37
N LEU A 293 -12.84 16.38 -10.04
CA LEU A 293 -12.98 15.21 -9.20
C LEU A 293 -14.39 15.15 -8.61
N ASN A 294 -15.16 14.12 -8.96
CA ASN A 294 -16.41 13.82 -8.28
C ASN A 294 -16.12 12.95 -7.04
N VAL A 295 -16.30 13.53 -5.85
CA VAL A 295 -16.15 12.84 -4.57
C VAL A 295 -17.52 12.29 -4.15
N PRO A 296 -17.69 10.96 -4.00
CA PRO A 296 -18.98 10.38 -3.68
C PRO A 296 -19.41 10.66 -2.23
N PRO A 297 -20.73 10.67 -1.94
CA PRO A 297 -21.26 10.83 -0.58
C PRO A 297 -20.77 9.75 0.38
N GLY A 298 -20.43 10.14 1.60
CA GLY A 298 -20.04 9.25 2.69
C GLY A 298 -18.56 8.87 2.74
N VAL A 299 -17.69 9.48 1.93
CA VAL A 299 -16.23 9.26 2.02
C VAL A 299 -15.71 9.54 3.42
N ASP A 300 -14.80 8.70 3.90
CA ASP A 300 -14.22 8.80 5.24
C ASP A 300 -12.79 9.37 5.19
N ASN A 301 -12.28 9.80 6.34
CA ASN A 301 -10.90 10.27 6.47
C ASN A 301 -9.90 9.16 6.10
N GLY A 302 -8.94 9.45 5.23
CA GLY A 302 -8.01 8.45 4.68
C GLY A 302 -8.54 7.65 3.48
N SER A 303 -9.76 7.91 3.00
CA SER A 303 -10.27 7.29 1.77
C SER A 303 -9.38 7.59 0.56
N ARG A 304 -9.08 6.59 -0.27
CA ARG A 304 -8.40 6.78 -1.56
C ARG A 304 -9.39 6.74 -2.72
N LEU A 305 -9.30 7.70 -3.63
CA LEU A 305 -10.03 7.77 -4.89
C LEU A 305 -9.03 7.70 -6.05
N ARG A 306 -9.20 6.74 -6.96
CA ARG A 306 -8.31 6.49 -8.10
C ARG A 306 -8.92 7.08 -9.38
N VAL A 307 -8.30 8.11 -9.94
CA VAL A 307 -8.64 8.65 -11.26
C VAL A 307 -7.71 8.00 -12.28
N ARG A 308 -8.30 7.26 -13.25
CA ARG A 308 -7.52 6.47 -14.21
C ARG A 308 -6.90 7.34 -15.29
N GLY A 309 -5.64 7.06 -15.65
CA GLY A 309 -4.93 7.75 -16.73
C GLY A 309 -4.70 9.24 -16.46
N GLU A 310 -4.67 9.65 -15.19
CA GLU A 310 -4.38 11.04 -14.80
C GLU A 310 -3.12 11.18 -13.91
N GLY A 311 -2.30 10.12 -13.83
CA GLY A 311 -0.92 10.18 -13.33
C GLY A 311 0.06 10.74 -14.38
N SER A 312 1.36 10.54 -14.19
CA SER A 312 2.38 10.97 -15.16
C SER A 312 2.41 10.06 -16.40
N SER A 313 2.79 10.60 -17.57
CA SER A 313 2.93 9.83 -18.82
C SER A 313 4.12 8.87 -18.79
N GLY A 314 3.98 7.72 -19.44
CA GLY A 314 5.07 6.74 -19.60
C GLY A 314 6.16 7.17 -20.57
N ARG A 315 7.35 6.57 -20.45
CA ARG A 315 8.45 6.81 -21.40
C ARG A 315 8.32 5.86 -22.59
N LYS A 316 8.72 6.34 -23.78
CA LYS A 316 8.81 5.54 -25.02
C LYS A 316 7.49 4.81 -25.37
N GLY A 317 6.38 5.55 -25.33
CA GLY A 317 5.04 5.04 -25.62
C GLY A 317 4.41 4.19 -24.52
N GLY A 318 4.94 4.24 -23.30
CA GLY A 318 4.32 3.58 -22.14
C GLY A 318 3.01 4.25 -21.72
N SER A 319 2.08 3.45 -21.19
CA SER A 319 0.79 3.95 -20.68
C SER A 319 0.99 5.00 -19.58
N GLN A 320 0.06 5.96 -19.50
CA GLN A 320 0.00 6.91 -18.39
C GLN A 320 -0.29 6.18 -17.07
N GLY A 321 0.28 6.66 -15.96
CA GLY A 321 -0.06 6.23 -14.61
C GLY A 321 -1.42 6.75 -14.17
N ASP A 322 -1.82 6.41 -12.95
CA ASP A 322 -3.06 6.87 -12.34
C ASP A 322 -2.84 7.95 -11.27
N LEU A 323 -3.89 8.69 -10.95
CA LEU A 323 -3.88 9.66 -9.86
C LEU A 323 -4.61 9.09 -8.64
N TYR A 324 -3.89 8.95 -7.53
CA TYR A 324 -4.45 8.55 -6.25
C TYR A 324 -4.68 9.78 -5.37
N VAL A 325 -5.95 10.15 -5.25
CA VAL A 325 -6.40 11.22 -4.36
C VAL A 325 -6.69 10.65 -2.98
N PHE A 326 -5.97 11.12 -1.96
CA PHE A 326 -6.18 10.78 -0.56
C PHE A 326 -7.04 11.86 0.09
N VAL A 327 -8.22 11.49 0.58
CA VAL A 327 -9.15 12.41 1.24
C VAL A 327 -8.75 12.59 2.70
N ARG A 328 -8.49 13.84 3.09
CA ARG A 328 -8.42 14.27 4.49
C ARG A 328 -9.67 15.06 4.83
N VAL A 329 -10.48 14.57 5.76
CA VAL A 329 -11.69 15.27 6.21
C VAL A 329 -11.33 16.15 7.41
N LYS A 330 -11.66 17.43 7.33
CA LYS A 330 -11.51 18.39 8.41
C LYS A 330 -12.65 18.24 9.41
N GLU A 331 -12.31 18.21 10.69
CA GLU A 331 -13.26 18.10 11.79
C GLU A 331 -14.20 19.31 11.86
N HIS A 332 -15.43 19.08 12.32
CA HIS A 332 -16.44 20.11 12.56
C HIS A 332 -16.52 20.41 14.06
N ALA A 333 -16.88 21.65 14.44
CA ALA A 333 -16.95 22.04 15.86
C ALA A 333 -17.97 21.20 16.64
N ASP A 334 -19.21 21.14 16.13
CA ASP A 334 -20.35 20.53 16.83
C ASP A 334 -20.59 19.05 16.45
N LEU A 335 -19.95 18.56 15.38
CA LEU A 335 -20.26 17.27 14.75
C LEU A 335 -19.02 16.38 14.68
N ARG A 336 -19.12 15.18 15.27
CA ARG A 336 -18.10 14.13 15.23
C ARG A 336 -18.67 12.92 14.50
N ARG A 337 -17.83 12.16 13.79
CA ARG A 337 -18.25 10.98 13.03
C ARG A 337 -17.62 9.73 13.60
N GLU A 338 -18.43 8.70 13.80
CA GLU A 338 -17.97 7.36 14.13
C GLU A 338 -18.58 6.37 13.12
N GLY A 339 -17.80 6.04 12.08
CA GLY A 339 -18.24 5.21 10.95
C GLY A 339 -19.37 5.86 10.14
N LEU A 340 -20.61 5.39 10.35
CA LEU A 340 -21.82 5.95 9.73
C LEU A 340 -22.61 6.86 10.68
N THR A 341 -22.32 6.82 11.99
CA THR A 341 -23.02 7.57 13.02
C THR A 341 -22.43 8.98 13.13
N VAL A 342 -23.29 9.97 13.30
CA VAL A 342 -22.88 11.35 13.66
C VAL A 342 -23.20 11.59 15.13
N HIS A 343 -22.26 12.15 15.86
CA HIS A 343 -22.39 12.49 17.27
C HIS A 343 -22.35 14.01 17.44
N SER A 344 -23.26 14.57 18.24
CA SER A 344 -23.21 15.96 18.67
C SER A 344 -23.49 16.07 20.16
N ASP A 345 -22.84 17.03 20.82
CA ASP A 345 -23.16 17.41 22.19
C ASP A 345 -24.20 18.53 22.20
N VAL A 346 -25.17 18.46 23.10
CA VAL A 346 -26.15 19.55 23.34
C VAL A 346 -26.19 19.86 24.83
N SER A 347 -25.91 21.10 25.19
CA SER A 347 -26.11 21.61 26.55
C SER A 347 -27.57 21.99 26.79
N VAL A 348 -28.08 21.64 27.97
CA VAL A 348 -29.48 21.83 28.37
C VAL A 348 -29.49 22.24 29.84
N SER A 349 -30.36 23.19 30.23
CA SER A 349 -30.46 23.58 31.64
C SER A 349 -31.01 22.43 32.50
N TYR A 350 -30.64 22.40 33.78
CA TYR A 350 -31.23 21.43 34.72
C TYR A 350 -32.76 21.54 34.84
N VAL A 351 -33.35 22.73 34.61
CA VAL A 351 -34.81 22.95 34.61
C VAL A 351 -35.45 22.34 33.37
N ASP A 352 -34.89 22.61 32.19
CA ASP A 352 -35.33 22.04 30.91
C ASP A 352 -35.22 20.50 30.89
N ALA A 353 -34.17 19.94 31.49
CA ALA A 353 -34.00 18.49 31.62
C ALA A 353 -35.07 17.84 32.53
N ILE A 354 -35.57 18.57 33.53
CA ILE A 354 -36.66 18.11 34.42
C ILE A 354 -38.02 18.22 33.74
N LEU A 355 -38.34 19.38 33.16
CA LEU A 355 -39.65 19.65 32.56
C LEU A 355 -39.85 19.00 31.18
N GLY A 356 -38.75 18.87 30.42
CA GLY A 356 -38.78 18.56 28.99
C GLY A 356 -38.89 19.84 28.16
N THR A 357 -38.21 19.86 27.03
CA THR A 357 -38.05 21.07 26.19
C THR A 357 -37.87 20.67 24.72
N THR A 358 -37.82 21.65 23.81
CA THR A 358 -37.50 21.43 22.39
C THR A 358 -36.31 22.29 22.00
N VAL A 359 -35.18 21.67 21.68
CA VAL A 359 -33.91 22.36 21.36
C VAL A 359 -33.60 22.21 19.87
N LYS A 360 -33.12 23.28 19.23
CA LYS A 360 -32.60 23.21 17.86
C LYS A 360 -31.20 22.63 17.85
N VAL A 361 -31.05 21.48 17.20
CA VAL A 361 -29.79 20.75 17.10
C VAL A 361 -29.24 20.89 15.68
N THR A 362 -27.96 21.22 15.57
CA THR A 362 -27.22 21.14 14.31
C THR A 362 -27.11 19.68 13.89
N THR A 363 -27.71 19.32 12.77
CA THR A 363 -27.49 18.03 12.09
C THR A 363 -26.75 18.28 10.78
N VAL A 364 -26.25 17.23 10.13
CA VAL A 364 -25.65 17.35 8.79
C VAL A 364 -26.62 17.92 7.76
N ASP A 365 -27.93 17.72 7.92
CA ASP A 365 -28.98 18.24 7.03
C ASP A 365 -29.41 19.68 7.38
N GLY A 366 -28.74 20.33 8.34
CA GLY A 366 -29.12 21.63 8.90
C GLY A 366 -29.75 21.51 10.30
N LEU A 367 -30.40 22.60 10.75
CA LEU A 367 -31.04 22.67 12.07
C LEU A 367 -32.34 21.86 12.11
N VAL A 368 -32.49 21.03 13.13
CA VAL A 368 -33.70 20.23 13.38
C VAL A 368 -34.13 20.38 14.83
N ASP A 369 -35.43 20.53 15.07
CA ASP A 369 -36.02 20.58 16.41
C ASP A 369 -36.01 19.19 17.07
N LEU A 370 -35.20 19.02 18.13
CA LEU A 370 -35.17 17.81 18.96
C LEU A 370 -36.02 18.00 20.22
N LYS A 371 -37.04 17.16 20.38
CA LYS A 371 -37.85 17.10 21.60
C LYS A 371 -37.15 16.27 22.67
N ILE A 372 -36.79 16.91 23.78
CA ILE A 372 -36.16 16.30 24.96
C ILE A 372 -37.26 15.96 25.98
N PRO A 373 -37.41 14.69 26.40
CA PRO A 373 -38.43 14.31 27.38
C PRO A 373 -38.07 14.81 28.79
N GLY A 374 -39.09 15.17 29.59
CA GLY A 374 -38.89 15.53 30.99
C GLY A 374 -38.35 14.36 31.82
N GLY A 375 -37.41 14.66 32.72
CA GLY A 375 -36.66 13.67 33.49
C GLY A 375 -35.42 13.10 32.78
N THR A 376 -34.98 13.71 31.67
CA THR A 376 -33.75 13.31 30.96
C THR A 376 -32.53 13.39 31.89
N GLN A 377 -31.72 12.32 31.94
CA GLN A 377 -30.55 12.27 32.81
C GLN A 377 -29.29 12.84 32.12
N PRO A 378 -28.32 13.39 32.87
CA PRO A 378 -27.04 13.81 32.30
C PRO A 378 -26.34 12.63 31.61
N GLY A 379 -25.86 12.84 30.37
CA GLY A 379 -25.22 11.80 29.57
C GLY A 379 -26.20 10.85 28.85
N THR A 380 -27.52 11.14 28.88
CA THR A 380 -28.48 10.41 28.04
C THR A 380 -28.18 10.69 26.55
N THR A 381 -28.08 9.63 25.75
CA THR A 381 -27.99 9.72 24.29
C THR A 381 -29.38 9.60 23.67
N LEU A 382 -29.82 10.62 22.94
CA LEU A 382 -31.04 10.59 22.13
C LEU A 382 -30.67 10.26 20.67
N VAL A 383 -31.41 9.36 20.02
CA VAL A 383 -31.09 8.87 18.67
C VAL A 383 -32.08 9.42 17.64
N MET A 384 -31.58 10.13 16.64
CA MET A 384 -32.33 10.62 15.49
C MET A 384 -32.04 9.72 14.28
N SER A 385 -32.94 8.79 13.99
CA SER A 385 -32.71 7.78 12.95
C SER A 385 -32.58 8.38 11.54
N LYS A 386 -31.73 7.78 10.71
CA LYS A 386 -31.45 8.15 9.30
C LYS A 386 -30.86 9.55 9.09
N ARG A 387 -30.44 10.25 10.15
CA ARG A 387 -29.80 11.59 10.08
C ARG A 387 -28.28 11.57 10.08
N GLY A 388 -27.65 10.40 10.10
CA GLY A 388 -26.21 10.23 10.02
C GLY A 388 -25.66 10.27 8.59
N VAL A 389 -24.47 9.69 8.41
CA VAL A 389 -23.72 9.68 7.14
C VAL A 389 -24.33 8.64 6.17
N PRO A 390 -24.44 8.94 4.87
CA PRO A 390 -24.83 7.94 3.86
C PRO A 390 -23.76 6.85 3.69
N ARG A 391 -24.19 5.62 3.38
CA ARG A 391 -23.29 4.50 3.15
C ARG A 391 -22.73 4.57 1.72
N LEU A 392 -21.40 4.52 1.60
CA LEU A 392 -20.70 4.44 0.31
C LEU A 392 -21.31 3.35 -0.59
N GLY A 393 -21.72 3.75 -1.80
CA GLY A 393 -22.36 2.89 -2.79
C GLY A 393 -23.88 2.67 -2.63
N VAL A 394 -24.52 3.10 -1.54
CA VAL A 394 -25.97 2.92 -1.30
C VAL A 394 -26.61 4.23 -0.83
N ALA A 395 -26.95 5.10 -1.78
CA ALA A 395 -27.42 6.47 -1.51
C ALA A 395 -28.65 6.56 -0.57
N ASN A 396 -29.55 5.58 -0.59
CA ASN A 396 -30.76 5.56 0.25
C ASN A 396 -30.56 4.92 1.65
N SER A 397 -29.32 4.61 2.03
CA SER A 397 -28.96 4.08 3.35
C SER A 397 -28.10 5.08 4.09
N ARG A 398 -28.61 5.62 5.21
CA ARG A 398 -27.90 6.53 6.11
C ARG A 398 -27.81 5.91 7.50
N GLY A 399 -26.73 6.20 8.21
CA GLY A 399 -26.64 5.96 9.65
C GLY A 399 -27.54 6.91 10.45
N ASP A 400 -27.37 6.90 11.76
CA ASP A 400 -28.16 7.71 12.69
C ASP A 400 -27.35 8.89 13.26
N HIS A 401 -28.04 9.87 13.84
CA HIS A 401 -27.40 10.95 14.58
C HIS A 401 -27.67 10.74 16.08
N GLN A 402 -26.61 10.58 16.88
CA GLN A 402 -26.64 10.45 18.33
C GLN A 402 -26.38 11.81 18.99
N VAL A 403 -27.36 12.29 19.76
CA VAL A 403 -27.28 13.57 20.48
C VAL A 403 -27.03 13.28 21.95
N HIS A 404 -25.85 13.64 22.45
CA HIS A 404 -25.48 13.46 23.86
C HIS A 404 -25.95 14.67 24.67
N VAL A 405 -26.91 14.46 25.58
CA VAL A 405 -27.48 15.52 26.41
C VAL A 405 -26.57 15.80 27.61
N ARG A 406 -25.93 16.97 27.62
CA ARG A 406 -25.17 17.49 28.76
C ARG A 406 -26.06 18.43 29.56
N VAL A 407 -26.41 18.03 30.78
CA VAL A 407 -27.20 18.89 31.67
C VAL A 407 -26.26 19.81 32.43
N GLU A 408 -26.42 21.12 32.21
CA GLU A 408 -25.64 22.14 32.89
C GLU A 408 -26.30 22.52 34.22
N ILE A 409 -25.57 22.31 35.31
CA ILE A 409 -25.95 22.66 36.68
C ILE A 409 -25.15 23.91 37.06
N PRO A 410 -25.79 25.04 37.39
CA PRO A 410 -25.09 26.28 37.69
C PRO A 410 -24.29 26.19 38.99
N THR A 411 -23.04 26.68 38.97
CA THR A 411 -22.12 26.66 40.12
C THR A 411 -22.38 27.78 41.13
N LYS A 412 -23.26 28.73 40.78
CA LYS A 412 -23.71 29.85 41.62
C LYS A 412 -25.22 30.00 41.42
N LEU A 413 -25.92 30.34 42.50
CA LEU A 413 -27.36 30.57 42.52
C LEU A 413 -27.63 31.93 43.16
N SER A 414 -28.65 32.64 42.69
CA SER A 414 -29.20 33.80 43.37
C SER A 414 -29.93 33.40 44.66
N ASN A 415 -30.21 34.39 45.52
CA ASN A 415 -30.94 34.17 46.77
C ASN A 415 -32.37 33.64 46.54
N ASP A 416 -32.99 33.93 45.39
CA ASP A 416 -34.37 33.53 45.11
C ASP A 416 -34.45 32.15 44.44
N GLU A 417 -33.56 31.85 43.48
CA GLU A 417 -33.39 30.47 42.98
C GLU A 417 -33.06 29.50 44.12
N ARG A 418 -32.23 29.93 45.07
CA ARG A 418 -31.86 29.11 46.22
C ARG A 418 -33.08 28.74 47.09
N LYS A 419 -33.96 29.70 47.40
CA LYS A 419 -35.20 29.42 48.16
C LYS A 419 -36.06 28.38 47.44
N ILE A 420 -36.28 28.55 46.14
CA ILE A 420 -37.07 27.65 45.30
C ILE A 420 -36.47 26.23 45.29
N ILE A 421 -35.14 26.11 45.24
CA ILE A 421 -34.45 24.82 45.30
C ILE A 421 -34.53 24.18 46.70
N GLU A 422 -34.50 24.98 47.76
CA GLU A 422 -34.69 24.51 49.14
C GLU A 422 -36.15 24.05 49.40
N GLU A 423 -37.16 24.73 48.86
CA GLU A 423 -38.56 24.29 48.85
C GLU A 423 -38.76 22.99 48.05
N LEU A 424 -38.17 22.90 46.84
CA LEU A 424 -38.19 21.68 46.02
C LEU A 424 -37.54 20.49 46.75
N ARG A 425 -36.48 20.72 47.53
CA ARG A 425 -35.83 19.71 48.36
C ARG A 425 -36.77 19.18 49.45
N GLU A 426 -37.55 20.04 50.12
CA GLU A 426 -38.56 19.59 51.08
C GLU A 426 -39.67 18.76 50.43
N ILE A 427 -40.16 19.20 49.26
CA ILE A 427 -41.20 18.49 48.51
C ILE A 427 -40.71 17.10 48.06
N GLN A 428 -39.42 16.96 47.72
CA GLN A 428 -38.83 15.66 47.43
C GLN A 428 -38.59 14.82 48.69
N ALA A 429 -38.16 15.40 49.82
CA ALA A 429 -37.98 14.67 51.08
C ALA A 429 -39.29 14.05 51.61
N LYS A 430 -40.44 14.67 51.30
CA LYS A 430 -41.79 14.16 51.61
C LYS A 430 -42.26 13.02 50.69
N LYS A 431 -41.54 12.71 49.58
CA LYS A 431 -41.85 11.59 48.69
C LYS A 431 -41.07 10.33 49.11
N PRO A 432 -41.72 9.17 49.31
CA PRO A 432 -41.02 7.95 49.68
C PRO A 432 -40.10 7.50 48.53
N VAL A 433 -38.79 7.41 48.81
CA VAL A 433 -37.79 6.95 47.84
C VAL A 433 -38.05 5.48 47.50
N LYS A 434 -38.72 5.23 46.38
CA LYS A 434 -38.86 3.90 45.79
C LYS A 434 -37.49 3.37 45.37
N LYS A 435 -36.77 2.73 46.29
CA LYS A 435 -35.63 1.87 45.97
C LYS A 435 -36.10 0.83 44.95
N LYS A 436 -35.71 0.97 43.68
CA LYS A 436 -35.84 -0.12 42.71
C LYS A 436 -35.03 -1.28 43.27
N GLY A 437 -35.65 -2.45 43.40
CA GLY A 437 -34.98 -3.65 43.89
C GLY A 437 -33.78 -3.98 43.01
N PHE A 438 -32.62 -4.17 43.63
CA PHE A 438 -31.41 -4.64 42.94
C PHE A 438 -31.60 -6.14 42.66
N SER A 439 -32.21 -6.46 41.52
CA SER A 439 -32.47 -7.84 41.10
C SER A 439 -31.16 -8.49 40.66
N ILE A 440 -30.55 -9.25 41.56
CA ILE A 440 -29.42 -10.14 41.25
C ILE A 440 -30.00 -11.35 40.51
N PHE A 441 -29.64 -11.49 39.24
CA PHE A 441 -29.84 -12.65 38.37
C PHE A 441 -28.62 -12.77 37.45
#